data_AF-A0A0L0BCQ1-F1
#
_entry.id   AF-A0A0L0BCQ1-F1
#
_cell.length_a   1.000
_cell.length_b   1.000
_cell.length_c   1.000
_cell.angle_alpha   90.00
_cell.angle_beta   90.00
_cell.angle_gamma   90.00
#
_symmetry.space_group_name_H-M   'P 1'
#
loop_
_entity.id
_entity.type
_entity.pdbx_description
1 polymer ?
#
loop_
_entity_poly.entity_id
_entity_poly.type
_entity_poly.pdbx_seq_one_letter_code
_entity_poly.pdbx_strand_id
1 'polypeptide(L)'
;MLRWSIKDSLLGYVRAMHDGEIISDGGATDTGDRFEFPATEDPLRFAGRVLLTGHGGMMRVSITDPGIVRTAGGWILEIADPDDTAVRLPFAVLAGFDGVTAEAASLTHEGSDLFFGPYVAGTPVDAPVLGP
;
A
#
# COMPACT_ATOMS: atom_id res chain seq x y z
N MET A 1 8.78 8.90 -8.40
CA MET A 1 7.44 8.48 -7.90
C MET A 1 7.49 7.06 -7.33
N LEU A 2 6.48 6.63 -6.57
CA LEU A 2 6.32 5.24 -6.11
C LEU A 2 5.37 4.49 -7.05
N ARG A 3 5.78 3.32 -7.53
CA ARG A 3 4.97 2.46 -8.40
C ARG A 3 4.68 1.16 -7.67
N TRP A 4 3.40 0.82 -7.47
CA TRP A 4 3.03 -0.27 -6.58
C TRP A 4 1.64 -0.83 -6.87
N SER A 5 1.49 -2.16 -6.90
CA SER A 5 0.19 -2.84 -7.11
C SER A 5 -0.49 -3.27 -5.80
N ILE A 6 0.11 -2.98 -4.64
CA ILE A 6 -0.37 -3.40 -3.31
C ILE A 6 -0.34 -4.92 -3.15
N LYS A 7 -1.27 -5.62 -3.80
CA LYS A 7 -1.34 -7.09 -3.89
C LYS A 7 -2.21 -7.48 -5.08
N ASP A 8 -1.62 -7.99 -6.15
CA ASP A 8 -2.32 -8.33 -7.39
C ASP A 8 -3.51 -9.27 -7.18
N SER A 9 -3.35 -10.28 -6.34
CA SER A 9 -4.44 -11.21 -5.99
C SER A 9 -5.62 -10.52 -5.28
N LEU A 10 -5.36 -9.50 -4.47
CA LEU A 10 -6.41 -8.69 -3.84
C LEU A 10 -7.09 -7.79 -4.88
N LEU A 11 -6.33 -7.12 -5.74
CA LEU A 11 -6.90 -6.28 -6.80
C LEU A 11 -7.77 -7.12 -7.74
N GLY A 12 -7.29 -8.30 -8.13
CA GLY A 12 -8.05 -9.25 -8.96
C GLY A 12 -9.33 -9.72 -8.27
N TYR A 13 -9.27 -10.02 -6.97
CA TYR A 13 -10.45 -10.36 -6.17
C TYR A 13 -11.49 -9.24 -6.16
N VAL A 14 -11.07 -7.99 -5.91
CA VAL A 14 -11.97 -6.83 -5.89
C VAL A 14 -12.60 -6.59 -7.26
N ARG A 15 -11.80 -6.61 -8.34
CA ARG A 15 -12.30 -6.43 -9.71
C ARG A 15 -13.29 -7.50 -10.16
N ALA A 16 -13.22 -8.70 -9.58
CA ALA A 16 -14.13 -9.80 -9.89
C ALA A 16 -15.46 -9.73 -9.12
N MET A 17 -15.56 -8.89 -8.08
CA MET A 17 -16.80 -8.71 -7.32
C MET A 17 -17.79 -7.83 -8.09
N HIS A 18 -19.07 -8.18 -8.02
CA HIS A 18 -20.14 -7.42 -8.70
C HIS A 18 -20.26 -5.97 -8.20
N ASP A 19 -19.88 -5.73 -6.94
CA ASP A 19 -19.91 -4.47 -6.22
C ASP A 19 -18.51 -4.02 -5.79
N GLY A 20 -17.46 -4.63 -6.33
CA GLY A 20 -16.09 -4.28 -6.02
C GLY A 20 -15.68 -3.00 -6.73
N GLU A 21 -15.06 -2.08 -6.00
CA GLU A 21 -14.58 -0.82 -6.53
C GLU A 21 -13.13 -0.56 -6.10
N ILE A 22 -12.36 0.02 -7.02
CA ILE A 22 -11.01 0.51 -6.78
C ILE A 22 -11.01 1.96 -7.25
N ILE A 23 -10.78 2.89 -6.32
CA ILE A 23 -10.75 4.32 -6.59
C ILE A 23 -9.36 4.84 -6.28
N SER A 24 -8.75 5.56 -7.22
CA SER A 24 -7.52 6.33 -7.01
C SER A 24 -7.82 7.82 -6.99
N ASP A 25 -7.38 8.54 -5.96
CA ASP A 25 -7.49 9.99 -5.84
C ASP A 25 -6.30 10.62 -5.07
N GLY A 26 -6.37 11.92 -4.76
CA GLY A 26 -5.33 12.62 -4.01
C GLY A 26 -3.98 12.73 -4.73
N GLY A 27 -3.93 12.45 -6.04
CA GLY A 27 -2.71 12.43 -6.85
C GLY A 27 -2.23 11.03 -7.22
N ALA A 28 -2.77 9.97 -6.60
CA ALA A 28 -2.52 8.61 -7.05
C ALA A 28 -3.20 8.37 -8.40
N THR A 29 -2.52 7.69 -9.32
CA THR A 29 -3.04 7.34 -10.65
C THR A 29 -3.03 5.83 -10.84
N ASP A 30 -4.16 5.25 -11.25
CA ASP A 30 -4.24 3.86 -11.70
C ASP A 30 -3.79 3.76 -13.17
N THR A 31 -2.74 2.98 -13.45
CA THR A 31 -2.22 2.72 -14.79
C THR A 31 -2.80 1.44 -15.43
N GLY A 32 -3.72 0.77 -14.74
CA GLY A 32 -4.34 -0.51 -15.11
C GLY A 32 -3.60 -1.71 -14.52
N ASP A 33 -2.26 -1.67 -14.51
CA ASP A 33 -1.39 -2.70 -13.97
C ASP A 33 -0.88 -2.41 -12.55
N ARG A 34 -0.77 -1.14 -12.17
CA ARG A 34 -0.30 -0.69 -10.85
C ARG A 34 -0.79 0.72 -10.56
N PHE A 35 -0.49 1.21 -9.35
CA PHE A 35 -0.72 2.59 -8.97
C PHE A 35 0.59 3.38 -8.97
N GLU A 36 0.51 4.65 -9.35
CA GLU A 36 1.60 5.60 -9.29
C GLU A 36 1.28 6.69 -8.26
N PHE A 37 2.09 6.78 -7.21
CA PHE A 37 1.98 7.81 -6.18
C PHE A 37 3.11 8.83 -6.38
N PRO A 38 2.80 10.12 -6.66
CA PRO A 38 3.81 11.15 -6.85
C PRO A 38 4.63 11.37 -5.57
N ALA A 39 5.93 11.62 -5.73
CA ALA A 39 6.78 12.02 -4.61
C ALA A 39 6.41 13.43 -4.13
N THR A 40 6.54 13.65 -2.83
CA THR A 40 6.45 14.98 -2.22
C THR A 40 7.84 15.66 -2.24
N GLU A 41 8.05 16.69 -1.42
CA GLU A 41 9.38 17.30 -1.25
C GLU A 41 10.40 16.29 -0.67
N ASP A 42 9.94 15.30 0.11
CA ASP A 42 10.75 14.16 0.53
C ASP A 42 10.63 13.03 -0.51
N PRO A 43 11.74 12.55 -1.10
CA PRO A 43 11.72 11.55 -2.17
C PRO A 43 11.25 10.16 -1.73
N LEU A 44 11.17 9.89 -0.42
CA LEU A 44 10.62 8.65 0.14
C LEU A 44 9.23 8.85 0.76
N ARG A 45 8.60 9.99 0.49
CA ARG A 45 7.22 10.30 0.86
C ARG A 45 6.41 10.56 -0.39
N PHE A 46 5.26 9.93 -0.47
CA PHE A 46 4.41 9.98 -1.64
C PHE A 46 3.00 10.41 -1.24
N ALA A 47 2.33 11.12 -2.14
CA ALA A 47 0.97 11.58 -1.94
C ALA A 47 -0.03 10.72 -2.72
N GLY A 48 -1.26 10.67 -2.22
CA GLY A 48 -2.39 10.09 -2.93
C GLY A 48 -2.96 8.87 -2.24
N ARG A 49 -4.12 8.44 -2.72
CA ARG A 49 -4.93 7.41 -2.10
C ARG A 49 -5.43 6.40 -3.11
N VAL A 50 -5.38 5.13 -2.70
CA VAL A 50 -6.10 4.03 -3.33
C VAL A 50 -7.07 3.46 -2.31
N LEU A 51 -8.36 3.45 -2.66
CA LEU A 51 -9.43 2.91 -1.84
C LEU A 51 -10.03 1.67 -2.52
N LEU A 52 -10.04 0.55 -1.81
CA LEU A 52 -10.66 -0.69 -2.24
C LEU A 52 -11.95 -0.89 -1.44
N THR A 53 -13.07 -1.13 -2.12
CA THR A 53 -14.35 -1.45 -1.48
C THR A 53 -14.99 -2.71 -2.08
N GLY A 54 -15.87 -3.35 -1.30
CA GLY A 54 -16.68 -4.50 -1.72
C GLY A 54 -17.56 -5.01 -0.58
N HIS A 55 -18.31 -6.08 -0.83
CA HIS A 55 -19.21 -6.70 0.17
C HIS A 55 -20.21 -5.71 0.78
N GLY A 56 -20.86 -4.89 -0.05
CA GLY A 56 -21.79 -3.86 0.41
C GLY A 56 -21.14 -2.77 1.26
N GLY A 57 -19.84 -2.53 1.08
CA GLY A 57 -19.06 -1.54 1.82
C GLY A 57 -18.45 -2.05 3.13
N MET A 58 -18.68 -3.31 3.51
CA MET A 58 -18.06 -3.92 4.69
C MET A 58 -16.55 -4.13 4.48
N MET A 59 -16.13 -4.47 3.26
CA MET A 59 -14.73 -4.43 2.90
C MET A 59 -14.37 -3.00 2.52
N ARG A 60 -13.41 -2.42 3.25
CA ARG A 60 -12.87 -1.09 2.97
C ARG A 60 -11.39 -1.05 3.36
N VAL A 61 -10.51 -0.96 2.37
CA VAL A 61 -9.06 -0.84 2.60
C VAL A 61 -8.58 0.44 1.95
N SER A 62 -7.96 1.33 2.73
CA SER A 62 -7.41 2.59 2.24
C SER A 62 -5.90 2.58 2.35
N ILE A 63 -5.23 2.77 1.22
CA ILE A 63 -3.79 3.01 1.14
C ILE A 63 -3.62 4.49 0.83
N THR A 64 -3.18 5.27 1.81
CA THR A 64 -3.08 6.72 1.70
C THR A 64 -1.67 7.19 2.02
N ASP A 65 -1.15 8.11 1.22
CA ASP A 65 0.14 8.79 1.38
C ASP A 65 1.27 7.83 1.77
N PRO A 66 1.65 6.86 0.93
CA PRO A 66 2.67 5.89 1.30
C PRO A 66 4.03 6.54 1.50
N GLY A 67 4.89 5.89 2.27
CA GLY A 67 6.26 6.34 2.47
C GLY A 67 7.18 5.22 2.93
N ILE A 68 8.46 5.35 2.65
CA ILE A 68 9.48 4.36 2.97
C ILE A 68 10.41 4.93 4.02
N VAL A 69 10.53 4.26 5.16
CA VAL A 69 11.34 4.73 6.29
C VAL A 69 12.37 3.67 6.70
N ARG A 70 13.55 4.14 7.13
CA ARG A 70 14.56 3.29 7.75
C ARG A 70 14.32 3.24 9.24
N THR A 71 14.21 2.02 9.77
CA THR A 71 14.09 1.74 11.20
C THR A 71 15.32 0.98 11.70
N ALA A 72 15.40 0.69 13.00
CA ALA A 72 16.43 -0.19 13.54
C ALA A 72 16.34 -1.63 12.99
N GLY A 73 15.16 -2.08 12.58
CA GLY A 73 14.89 -3.43 12.06
C GLY A 73 14.99 -3.56 10.54
N GLY A 74 15.35 -2.50 9.82
CA GLY A 74 15.38 -2.46 8.36
C GLY A 74 14.42 -1.42 7.78
N TRP A 75 13.97 -1.65 6.55
CA TRP A 75 13.10 -0.72 5.83
C TRP A 75 11.63 -1.10 6.00
N ILE A 76 10.78 -0.10 6.21
CA ILE A 76 9.34 -0.23 6.35
C ILE A 76 8.66 0.62 5.28
N LEU A 77 7.68 0.05 4.60
CA LEU A 77 6.65 0.80 3.90
C LEU A 77 5.55 1.13 4.92
N GLU A 78 5.28 2.41 5.11
CA GLU A 78 4.21 2.91 5.98
C GLU A 78 3.19 3.71 5.16
N ILE A 79 1.98 3.80 5.67
CA ILE A 79 0.88 4.58 5.09
C ILE A 79 0.31 5.52 6.17
N ALA A 80 -0.49 6.51 5.77
CA ALA A 80 -1.30 7.24 6.74
C ALA A 80 -2.32 6.27 7.34
N ASP A 81 -2.46 6.30 8.67
CA ASP A 81 -3.42 5.46 9.36
C ASP A 81 -4.86 5.85 8.92
N PRO A 82 -5.71 4.88 8.52
CA PRO A 82 -7.08 5.17 8.10
C PRO A 82 -7.96 5.76 9.20
N ASP A 83 -7.67 5.50 10.47
CA ASP A 83 -8.42 6.00 11.63
C ASP A 83 -7.91 7.36 12.11
N ASP A 84 -6.60 7.65 11.94
CA ASP A 84 -5.98 8.95 12.21
C ASP A 84 -4.86 9.27 11.21
N THR A 85 -5.16 10.08 10.19
CA THR A 85 -4.21 10.38 9.12
C THR A 85 -2.98 11.17 9.57
N ALA A 86 -2.95 11.70 10.80
CA ALA A 86 -1.74 12.31 11.37
C ALA A 86 -0.72 11.25 11.85
N VAL A 87 -1.16 10.00 12.00
CA VAL A 87 -0.34 8.86 12.40
C VAL A 87 0.11 8.07 11.18
N ARG A 88 1.31 7.50 11.28
CA ARG A 88 1.89 6.61 10.27
C ARG A 88 1.76 5.17 10.74
N LEU A 89 1.05 4.37 9.96
CA LEU A 89 0.87 2.94 10.21
C LEU A 89 1.98 2.18 9.49
N PRO A 90 2.82 1.37 10.18
CA PRO A 90 3.80 0.52 9.55
C PRO A 90 3.05 -0.59 8.80
N PHE A 91 3.07 -0.58 7.47
CA PHE A 91 2.22 -1.43 6.63
C PHE A 91 2.94 -2.73 6.22
N ALA A 92 4.18 -2.62 5.74
CA ALA A 92 4.95 -3.77 5.29
C ALA A 92 6.45 -3.61 5.57
N VAL A 93 7.12 -4.73 5.87
CA VAL A 93 8.59 -4.82 5.89
C VAL A 93 9.09 -4.97 4.46
N LEU A 94 10.13 -4.20 4.10
CA LEU A 94 10.81 -4.27 2.81
C LEU A 94 12.18 -4.95 2.97
N ALA A 95 12.27 -6.20 2.51
CA ALA A 95 13.51 -6.96 2.52
C ALA A 95 14.39 -6.57 1.32
N GLY A 96 15.69 -6.37 1.55
CA GLY A 96 16.65 -6.07 0.48
C GLY A 96 16.44 -4.72 -0.22
N PHE A 97 15.79 -3.74 0.44
CA PHE A 97 15.58 -2.43 -0.18
C PHE A 97 16.91 -1.68 -0.42
N ASP A 98 17.19 -1.35 -1.67
CA ASP A 98 18.45 -0.75 -2.13
C ASP A 98 18.37 0.77 -2.38
N GLY A 99 17.22 1.37 -2.08
CA GLY A 99 16.91 2.77 -2.38
C GLY A 99 16.03 2.95 -3.62
N VAL A 100 15.79 1.89 -4.40
CA VAL A 100 14.91 1.92 -5.59
C VAL A 100 13.95 0.74 -5.59
N THR A 101 14.43 -0.46 -5.31
CA THR A 101 13.65 -1.71 -5.32
C THR A 101 13.83 -2.46 -4.01
N ALA A 102 12.85 -3.29 -3.66
CA ALA A 102 12.97 -4.30 -2.60
C ALA A 102 12.84 -5.70 -3.19
N GLU A 103 13.57 -6.67 -2.66
CA GLU A 103 13.50 -8.07 -3.08
C GLU A 103 12.15 -8.71 -2.69
N ALA A 104 11.60 -8.30 -1.55
CA ALA A 104 10.30 -8.74 -1.08
C ALA A 104 9.64 -7.71 -0.17
N ALA A 105 8.31 -7.74 -0.12
CA ALA A 105 7.51 -7.02 0.85
C ALA A 105 6.56 -7.97 1.58
N SER A 106 6.39 -7.78 2.88
CA SER A 106 5.50 -8.61 3.70
C SER A 106 4.80 -7.77 4.77
N LEU A 107 3.52 -8.06 5.03
CA LEU A 107 2.72 -7.29 5.98
C LEU A 107 3.33 -7.33 7.38
N THR A 108 3.28 -6.19 8.05
CA THR A 108 3.45 -6.11 9.51
C THR A 108 2.20 -6.65 10.21
N HIS A 109 2.16 -6.60 11.55
CA HIS A 109 0.94 -6.93 12.29
C HIS A 109 -0.16 -5.91 11.98
N GLU A 110 0.17 -4.63 12.15
CA GLU A 110 -0.71 -3.48 11.93
C GLU A 110 -1.21 -3.41 10.49
N GLY A 111 -0.35 -3.68 9.52
CA GLY A 111 -0.73 -3.73 8.10
C GLY A 111 -1.67 -4.89 7.79
N SER A 112 -1.57 -6.02 8.50
CA SER A 112 -2.48 -7.16 8.31
C SER A 112 -3.87 -6.92 8.90
N ASP A 113 -3.96 -6.15 9.99
CA ASP A 113 -5.22 -5.83 10.64
C ASP A 113 -6.17 -5.04 9.73
N LEU A 114 -5.62 -4.23 8.81
CA LEU A 114 -6.38 -3.47 7.81
C LEU A 114 -7.27 -4.33 6.90
N PHE A 115 -7.00 -5.63 6.81
CA PHE A 115 -7.73 -6.54 5.92
C PHE A 115 -8.83 -7.32 6.63
N PHE A 116 -8.99 -7.18 7.95
CA PHE A 116 -10.05 -7.82 8.75
C PHE A 116 -10.07 -9.36 8.65
N GLY A 117 -8.89 -10.00 8.59
CA GLY A 117 -8.73 -11.44 8.84
C GLY A 117 -8.16 -12.37 7.76
N PRO A 118 -8.22 -12.10 6.42
CA PRO A 118 -7.72 -13.05 5.43
C PRO A 118 -6.19 -13.07 5.35
N TYR A 119 -5.52 -12.06 5.92
CA TYR A 119 -4.06 -11.94 5.93
C TYR A 119 -3.55 -11.79 7.36
N VAL A 120 -2.33 -12.26 7.58
CA VAL A 120 -1.61 -12.17 8.85
C VAL A 120 -0.25 -11.52 8.64
N ALA A 121 0.41 -11.10 9.73
CA ALA A 121 1.80 -10.64 9.67
C ALA A 121 2.70 -11.64 8.93
N GLY A 122 3.58 -11.14 8.07
CA GLY A 122 4.43 -11.93 7.19
C GLY A 122 3.78 -12.35 5.87
N THR A 123 2.48 -12.06 5.66
CA THR A 123 1.83 -12.33 4.37
C THR A 123 2.54 -11.56 3.25
N PRO A 124 2.97 -12.23 2.16
CA PRO A 124 3.58 -11.55 1.04
C PRO A 124 2.62 -10.60 0.33
N VAL A 125 3.14 -9.41 0.04
CA VAL A 125 2.51 -8.36 -0.77
C VAL A 125 3.48 -7.94 -1.86
N ASP A 126 2.99 -7.19 -2.86
CA ASP A 126 3.86 -6.77 -3.95
C ASP A 126 4.85 -5.73 -3.44
N ALA A 127 6.11 -5.83 -3.85
CA ALA A 127 7.12 -4.85 -3.47
C ALA A 127 6.94 -3.56 -4.26
N PRO A 128 7.00 -2.37 -3.61
CA PRO A 128 7.01 -1.12 -4.33
C PRO A 128 8.34 -0.90 -5.07
N VAL A 129 8.28 -0.14 -6.16
CA VAL A 129 9.46 0.30 -6.93
C VAL A 129 9.46 1.82 -7.06
N LEU A 130 10.61 2.46 -6.81
CA LEU A 130 10.78 3.87 -7.08
C LEU A 130 11.09 4.06 -8.57
N GLY A 131 10.25 4.84 -9.24
CA GLY A 131 10.44 5.27 -10.61
C GLY A 131 10.93 6.71 -10.70
N PRO A 132 11.48 7.13 -11.86
CA PRO A 132 11.70 8.54 -12.17
C PRO A 132 10.40 9.36 -12.02
#